data_AF-A0AAD4VYH5-F1
#
_entry.id   AF-A0AAD4VYH5-F1
#
_cell.length_a   1.000
_cell.length_b   1.000
_cell.length_c   1.000
_cell.angle_alpha   90.00
_cell.angle_beta   90.00
_cell.angle_gamma   90.00
#
_symmetry.space_group_name_H-M   'P 1'
#
loop_
_entity.id
_entity.type
_entity.pdbx_description
1 polymer ?
#
loop_
_entity_poly.entity_id
_entity_poly.type
_entity_poly.pdbx_seq_one_letter_code
_entity_poly.pdbx_strand_id
1 'polypeptide(L)' 'MVMACVSTVSFSVLINGKPGEPFQPTRGLRQGDPFSPYLFLIISEALSRNIMKCIESGEIKGIRIARGSPTLSHLFFADD' A
#
# COMPACT_ATOMS: atom_id res chain seq x y z
N MET A 1 -2.64 10.10 17.02
CA MET A 1 -1.22 9.66 17.00
C MET A 1 -0.79 9.15 15.64
N VAL A 2 -1.42 8.12 15.05
CA VAL A 2 -1.01 7.56 13.74
C VAL A 2 -0.98 8.61 12.60
N MET A 3 -2.00 9.46 12.50
CA MET A 3 -2.04 10.49 11.45
C MET A 3 -0.88 11.48 11.54
N ALA A 4 -0.36 11.79 12.74
CA ALA A 4 0.80 12.66 12.87
C ALA A 4 2.05 12.04 12.23
N CYS A 5 2.27 10.73 12.42
CA CYS A 5 3.38 10.00 11.79
C CYS A 5 3.29 9.97 10.25
N VAL A 6 2.09 10.09 9.68
CA VAL A 6 1.86 10.05 8.22
C VAL A 6 1.83 11.45 7.59
N SER A 7 1.30 12.45 8.30
CA SER A 7 1.01 13.77 7.71
C SER A 7 2.09 14.82 7.95
N THR A 8 2.99 14.64 8.93
CA THR A 8 3.97 15.67 9.30
C THR A 8 5.39 15.39 8.81
N VAL A 9 5.56 14.41 7.92
CA VAL A 9 6.89 14.04 7.39
C VAL A 9 7.37 15.04 6.33
N SER A 10 8.67 15.33 6.33
CA SER A 10 9.36 16.11 5.30
C SER A 10 10.65 15.38 4.90
N PHE A 11 11.03 15.50 3.64
CA PHE A 11 12.18 14.81 3.04
C PHE A 11 13.13 15.80 2.37
N SER A 12 14.41 15.48 2.35
CA SER A 12 15.42 16.12 1.50
C SER A 12 16.15 15.05 0.71
N VAL A 13 16.45 15.32 -0.57
CA VAL A 13 17.31 14.44 -1.36
C VAL A 13 18.77 14.74 -1.05
N LEU A 14 19.55 13.72 -0.70
CA LEU A 14 21.00 13.86 -0.54
C LEU A 14 21.68 13.82 -1.91
N ILE A 15 22.37 14.90 -2.28
CA ILE A 15 23.18 14.99 -3.50
C ILE A 15 24.65 15.12 -3.08
N ASN A 16 25.48 14.12 -3.40
CA ASN A 16 26.88 14.05 -2.97
C ASN A 16 27.06 14.22 -1.45
N GLY A 17 26.15 13.61 -0.67
CA GLY A 17 26.16 13.67 0.79
C GLY A 17 25.65 14.98 1.40
N LYS A 18 25.25 15.96 0.58
CA LYS A 18 24.65 17.22 1.05
C LYS A 18 23.13 17.19 0.85
N PRO A 19 22.33 17.56 1.87
CA PRO A 19 20.89 17.66 1.70
C PRO A 19 20.53 18.83 0.77
N GLY A 20 19.69 18.55 -0.21
CA GLY A 20 18.99 19.59 -0.97
C GLY A 20 17.79 20.16 -0.23
N GLU A 21 17.02 21.00 -0.92
CA GLU A 21 15.83 21.63 -0.36
C GLU A 21 14.81 20.61 0.17
N PRO A 22 14.22 20.86 1.35
CA PRO A 22 13.20 20.00 1.91
C PRO A 22 11.89 20.12 1.14
N PHE A 23 11.15 19.02 1.05
CA PHE A 23 9.82 18.96 0.43
C PHE A 23 8.88 18.10 1.27
N GLN A 24 7.57 18.34 1.11
CA GLN A 24 6.51 17.53 1.72
C GLN A 24 6.12 16.41 0.73
N PRO A 25 6.15 15.13 1.14
CA PRO A 25 5.61 14.06 0.31
C PRO A 25 4.09 14.19 0.18
N THR A 26 3.56 13.93 -1.00
CA THR A 26 2.11 13.88 -1.25
C THR A 26 1.55 12.45 -1.28
N ARG A 27 2.44 11.46 -1.39
CA ARG A 27 2.11 10.04 -1.49
C ARG A 27 3.22 9.19 -0.89
N GLY A 28 2.89 7.94 -0.57
CA GLY A 28 3.82 6.96 -0.02
C GLY A 28 3.95 7.03 1.49
N LEU A 29 4.50 5.96 2.06
CA LEU A 29 4.85 5.86 3.48
C LEU A 29 6.35 6.08 3.65
N ARG A 30 6.75 6.55 4.84
CA ARG A 30 8.15 6.77 5.15
C ARG A 30 8.90 5.44 5.21
N GLN A 31 9.85 5.24 4.30
CA GLN A 31 10.75 4.09 4.37
C GLN A 31 11.61 4.16 5.64
N GLY A 32 11.82 3.00 6.28
CA GLY A 32 12.56 2.90 7.54
C GLY A 32 11.79 3.40 8.77
N ASP A 33 10.55 3.86 8.63
CA ASP A 33 9.68 4.11 9.78
C ASP A 33 9.15 2.77 10.32
N PRO A 34 9.30 2.47 11.62
CA PRO A 34 8.84 1.22 12.21
C PRO A 34 7.32 0.99 12.07
N PHE A 35 6.52 2.02 11.82
CA PHE A 35 5.08 1.90 11.63
C PHE A 35 4.65 1.68 10.18
N SER A 36 5.48 2.03 9.20
CA SER A 36 5.14 1.90 7.77
C SER A 36 4.73 0.47 7.36
N PRO A 37 5.39 -0.61 7.83
CA PRO A 37 4.97 -1.98 7.49
C PRO A 37 3.55 -2.31 7.98
N TYR A 38 3.18 -1.85 9.18
CA TYR A 38 1.85 -2.09 9.74
C TYR A 38 0.77 -1.32 8.99
N LEU A 39 1.06 -0.06 8.64
CA LEU A 39 0.15 0.76 7.85
C LEU A 39 -0.07 0.16 6.45
N PHE A 40 1.00 -0.35 5.83
CA PHE A 40 0.90 -1.07 4.56
C PHE A 40 -0.04 -2.29 4.66
N LEU A 41 0.14 -3.13 5.67
CA LEU A 41 -0.71 -4.31 5.88
C LEU A 41 -2.18 -3.94 6.07
N ILE A 42 -2.48 -2.94 6.91
CA ILE A 42 -3.86 -2.50 7.16
C ILE A 42 -4.52 -2.01 5.86
N ILE A 43 -3.79 -1.20 5.07
CA ILE A 43 -4.31 -0.68 3.80
C ILE A 43 -4.49 -1.82 2.79
N SER A 44 -3.55 -2.77 2.72
CA SER A 44 -3.65 -3.94 1.84
C SER A 44 -4.86 -4.82 2.18
N GLU A 45 -5.16 -5.03 3.46
CA GLU A 45 -6.32 -5.80 3.90
C GLU A 45 -7.63 -5.06 3.57
N ALA A 46 -7.68 -3.75 3.78
CA ALA A 46 -8.83 -2.95 3.38
C ALA A 46 -9.05 -3.01 1.87
N LEU A 47 -8.00 -2.90 1.06
CA LEU A 47 -8.07 -3.02 -0.40
C LEU A 47 -8.53 -4.42 -0.81
N SER A 48 -7.97 -5.47 -0.21
CA SER A 48 -8.33 -6.88 -0.43
C SER A 48 -9.84 -7.11 -0.28
N ARG A 49 -10.42 -6.61 0.81
CA ARG A 49 -11.86 -6.71 1.07
C ARG A 49 -12.71 -5.95 0.06
N ASN A 50 -12.26 -4.78 -0.39
CA ASN A 50 -12.98 -4.02 -1.40
C ASN A 50 -12.96 -4.73 -2.76
N ILE A 51 -11.83 -5.31 -3.15
CA ILE A 51 -11.74 -6.13 -4.37
C ILE A 51 -12.67 -7.34 -4.29
N MET A 52 -12.70 -8.05 -3.15
CA MET A 52 -13.61 -9.17 -2.96
C MET A 52 -15.07 -8.76 -3.11
N LYS A 53 -15.48 -7.63 -2.53
CA LYS A 53 -16.85 -7.10 -2.71
C LYS A 53 -17.19 -6.83 -4.18
N CYS A 54 -16.26 -6.26 -4.93
CA CYS A 54 -16.46 -6.03 -6.38
C CYS A 54 -16.54 -7.35 -7.18
N ILE A 55 -15.91 -8.42 -6.71
CA ILE A 55 -16.04 -9.75 -7.32
C ILE A 55 -17.39 -10.37 -7.00
N GLU A 56 -17.86 -10.23 -5.76
CA GLU A 56 -19.18 -10.70 -5.33
C GLU A 56 -20.31 -9.95 -6.03
N SER A 57 -20.16 -8.64 -6.29
CA SER A 57 -21.11 -7.84 -7.05
C SER A 57 -21.03 -8.07 -8.57
N GLY A 58 -20.00 -8.79 -9.04
CA GLY A 58 -19.78 -9.05 -10.46
C GLY A 58 -19.18 -7.88 -11.24
N GLU A 59 -18.76 -6.81 -10.57
CA GLU A 59 -18.07 -5.65 -11.17
C GLU A 59 -16.65 -6.01 -11.62
N ILE A 60 -15.99 -6.91 -10.89
CA ILE A 60 -14.66 -7.44 -11.24
C ILE A 60 -14.77 -8.94 -11.45
N LYS A 61 -14.19 -9.45 -12.54
CA LYS A 61 -14.12 -10.88 -12.81
C LYS A 61 -12.77 -11.43 -12.35
N GLY A 62 -12.78 -12.30 -11.35
CA GLY A 62 -11.58 -13.02 -10.93
C GLY A 62 -11.25 -14.21 -11.85
N ILE A 63 -10.07 -14.80 -11.63
CA ILE A 63 -9.54 -15.93 -12.40
C ILE A 63 -9.83 -17.24 -11.67
N ARG A 64 -10.29 -18.25 -12.40
CA ARG A 64 -10.48 -19.61 -11.87
C ARG A 64 -9.63 -20.59 -12.67
N ILE A 65 -8.71 -21.28 -12.00
CA ILE A 65 -7.74 -22.16 -12.66
C ILE A 65 -8.36 -23.52 -13.01
N ALA A 66 -9.29 -24.01 -12.18
CA ALA A 66 -9.98 -25.27 -12.41
C ALA A 66 -11.43 -25.21 -11.95
N ARG A 67 -12.29 -26.10 -12.47
CA ARG A 67 -13.67 -26.20 -12.00
C ARG A 67 -13.69 -26.54 -10.51
N GLY A 68 -14.36 -25.70 -9.72
CA GLY A 68 -14.41 -25.83 -8.25
C GLY A 68 -13.24 -25.18 -7.49
N SER A 69 -12.24 -24.61 -8.17
CA SER A 69 -11.18 -23.87 -7.47
C SER A 69 -11.69 -22.53 -6.93
N PRO A 70 -11.08 -22.00 -5.85
CA PRO A 70 -11.30 -20.62 -5.44
C PRO A 70 -11.06 -19.65 -6.60
N THR A 71 -11.78 -18.54 -6.56
CA THR A 71 -11.55 -17.43 -7.49
C THR A 71 -10.35 -16.65 -6.99
N LEU A 72 -9.28 -16.61 -7.80
CA LEU A 72 -8.13 -15.75 -7.57
C LEU A 72 -8.46 -14.32 -8.02
N SER A 73 -8.26 -13.36 -7.13
CA SER A 73 -8.62 -11.95 -7.34
C SER A 73 -7.42 -11.03 -7.37
N HIS A 74 -6.51 -11.19 -6.42
CA HIS A 74 -5.34 -10.36 -6.20
C HIS A 74 -4.32 -11.11 -5.36
N LEU A 75 -3.06 -10.72 -5.51
CA LEU A 75 -1.93 -11.19 -4.70
C LEU A 75 -1.11 -9.95 -4.36
N PHE A 76 -0.87 -9.72 -3.07
CA PHE A 76 -0.12 -8.55 -2.61
C PHE A 76 1.26 -8.97 -2.12
N PHE A 77 2.25 -8.20 -2.55
CA PHE A 77 3.61 -8.24 -2.06
C PHE A 77 3.97 -6.83 -1.57
N ALA A 78 4.77 -6.76 -0.52
CA ALA A 78 5.23 -5.47 0.01
C ALA A 78 6.35 -4.86 -0.85
N ASP A 79 7.10 -5.69 -1.56
CA ASP A 79 8.38 -5.33 -2.19
C ASP A 79 8.51 -5.80 -3.66
N ASP A 80 7.42 -6.26 -4.30
CA ASP A 80 7.32 -6.52 -5.75
C ASP A 80 6.31 -5.58 -6.43
#